data_AF-A0A3P7KR18-F1
#
_entry.id   AF-A0A3P7KR18-F1
#
_cell.length_a   1.000
_cell.length_b   1.000
_cell.length_c   1.000
_cell.angle_alpha   90.00
_cell.angle_beta   90.00
_cell.angle_gamma   90.00
#
_symmetry.space_group_name_H-M   'P 1'
#
loop_
_entity.id
_entity.type
_entity.pdbx_description
1 polymer ?
#
loop_
_entity_poly.entity_id
_entity_poly.type
_entity_poly.pdbx_seq_one_letter_code
_entity_poly.pdbx_strand_id
1 'polypeptide(L)'
;MISVWKEIVVPIASKTLWFGRLPVNCSDADIRTAIASAGDITRINLINSRACAYVTMSSRKAAYDVLQRLARDLQIQRKIVKVDWAKGTGMKANELAKYWDSERGLSLIPWNELPDDMERFCEGSYLDVETLPPEKRNLLTDTGAKVSTSPNNAAPPKTDTSSPHSPQSNSMHASPIKSLVPDSPAVIQPVHHAPPQAVPPPSPFPPFM
;
A
#
# COMPACT_ATOMS: atom_id res chain seq x y z
N MET A 1 -27.29 -30.49 -27.83
CA MET A 1 -27.01 -29.06 -28.06
C MET A 1 -26.80 -28.42 -26.69
N ILE A 2 -25.56 -28.42 -26.21
CA ILE A 2 -25.25 -27.90 -24.88
C ILE A 2 -24.97 -26.41 -25.07
N SER A 3 -25.99 -25.57 -24.88
CA SER A 3 -25.78 -24.13 -24.77
C SER A 3 -25.06 -23.87 -23.45
N VAL A 4 -23.73 -23.97 -23.47
CA VAL A 4 -22.87 -23.48 -22.39
C VAL A 4 -22.89 -21.97 -22.51
N TRP A 5 -23.92 -21.33 -21.94
CA TRP A 5 -23.84 -19.92 -21.63
C TRP A 5 -22.74 -19.79 -20.58
N LYS A 6 -21.53 -19.48 -21.04
CA LYS A 6 -20.45 -19.04 -20.16
C LYS A 6 -20.93 -17.70 -19.62
N GLU A 7 -21.49 -17.73 -18.42
CA GLU A 7 -21.97 -16.53 -17.73
C GLU A 7 -20.86 -15.48 -17.78
N ILE A 8 -21.12 -14.35 -18.43
CA ILE A 8 -20.08 -13.37 -18.66
C ILE A 8 -19.90 -12.60 -17.36
N VAL A 9 -18.74 -12.78 -16.74
CA VAL A 9 -18.37 -12.20 -15.46
C VAL A 9 -17.25 -11.21 -15.62
N VAL A 10 -17.25 -10.18 -14.77
CA VAL A 10 -16.17 -9.21 -14.62
C VAL A 10 -15.35 -9.59 -13.39
N PRO A 11 -14.11 -10.05 -13.54
CA PRO A 11 -13.19 -10.19 -12.42
C PRO A 11 -12.78 -8.83 -11.85
N ILE A 12 -13.00 -8.66 -10.55
CA ILE A 12 -12.52 -7.53 -9.77
C ILE A 12 -11.51 -8.05 -8.75
N ALA A 13 -10.25 -7.67 -8.93
CA ALA A 13 -9.14 -8.18 -8.14
C ALA A 13 -8.86 -7.29 -6.94
N SER A 14 -8.97 -7.81 -5.72
CA SER A 14 -8.76 -6.99 -4.52
C SER A 14 -7.31 -6.51 -4.38
N LYS A 15 -7.10 -5.27 -3.97
CA LYS A 15 -5.79 -4.78 -3.52
C LYS A 15 -5.70 -4.74 -1.99
N THR A 16 -6.75 -5.20 -1.30
CA THR A 16 -6.86 -5.17 0.15
C THR A 16 -6.53 -6.53 0.76
N LEU A 17 -5.75 -6.47 1.83
CA LEU A 17 -5.35 -7.60 2.66
C LEU A 17 -5.89 -7.43 4.07
N TRP A 18 -6.26 -8.53 4.70
CA TRP A 18 -6.58 -8.60 6.11
C TRP A 18 -5.36 -9.09 6.87
N PHE A 19 -4.98 -8.35 7.91
CA PHE A 19 -3.92 -8.70 8.84
C PHE A 19 -4.57 -9.06 10.18
N GLY A 20 -4.34 -10.27 10.67
CA GLY A 20 -4.93 -10.78 11.91
C GLY A 20 -3.90 -11.12 12.97
N ARG A 21 -4.36 -11.16 14.23
CA ARG A 21 -3.51 -11.44 15.41
C ARG A 21 -2.43 -10.39 15.64
N LEU A 22 -2.69 -9.14 15.29
CA LEU A 22 -1.77 -8.04 15.53
C LEU A 22 -1.41 -7.92 17.03
N PRO A 23 -0.22 -7.39 17.35
CA PRO A 23 0.10 -6.91 18.70
C PRO A 23 -0.90 -5.84 19.18
N VAL A 24 -1.13 -5.75 20.49
CA VAL A 24 -2.07 -4.77 21.09
C VAL A 24 -1.66 -3.32 20.77
N ASN A 25 -0.35 -3.07 20.75
CA ASN A 25 0.25 -1.76 20.48
C ASN A 25 0.76 -1.63 19.03
N CYS A 26 0.22 -2.42 18.10
CA CYS A 26 0.56 -2.31 16.69
C CYS A 26 0.08 -0.95 16.17
N SER A 27 0.96 -0.21 15.51
CA SER A 27 0.65 1.05 14.82
C SER A 27 0.64 0.86 13.30
N ASP A 28 0.11 1.85 12.59
CA ASP A 28 0.22 1.94 11.13
C ASP A 28 1.67 1.89 10.65
N ALA A 29 2.59 2.54 11.37
CA ALA A 29 4.00 2.55 11.03
C ALA A 29 4.62 1.15 11.10
N ASP A 30 4.28 0.37 12.12
CA ASP A 30 4.76 -1.01 12.25
C ASP A 30 4.35 -1.87 11.05
N ILE A 31 3.09 -1.74 10.61
CA ILE A 31 2.57 -2.45 9.43
C ILE A 31 3.32 -2.00 8.17
N ARG A 32 3.47 -0.69 7.97
CA ARG A 32 4.19 -0.11 6.81
C ARG A 32 5.62 -0.62 6.73
N THR A 33 6.35 -0.61 7.84
CA THR A 33 7.72 -1.12 7.90
C THR A 33 7.77 -2.61 7.62
N ALA A 34 6.84 -3.39 8.15
CA ALA A 34 6.85 -4.85 8.01
C ALA A 34 6.65 -5.35 6.57
N ILE A 35 5.92 -4.61 5.74
CA ILE A 35 5.66 -4.97 4.33
C ILE A 35 6.29 -4.02 3.31
N ALA A 36 7.20 -3.14 3.74
CA ALA A 36 7.81 -2.11 2.90
C ALA A 36 8.51 -2.67 1.64
N SER A 37 9.02 -3.90 1.71
CA SER A 37 9.69 -4.57 0.58
C SER A 37 8.73 -5.02 -0.54
N ALA A 38 7.43 -5.12 -0.27
CA ALA A 38 6.44 -5.58 -1.24
C ALA A 38 5.83 -4.44 -2.09
N GLY A 39 5.76 -3.23 -1.54
CA GLY A 39 5.31 -2.03 -2.25
C GLY A 39 4.54 -1.04 -1.38
N ASP A 40 4.07 0.03 -2.00
CA ASP A 40 3.38 1.13 -1.32
C ASP A 40 1.97 0.78 -0.84
N ILE A 41 1.60 1.39 0.28
CA ILE A 41 0.29 1.25 0.91
C ILE A 41 -0.52 2.53 0.71
N THR A 42 -1.70 2.39 0.11
CA THR A 42 -2.66 3.48 -0.09
C THR A 42 -3.45 3.78 1.18
N ARG A 43 -3.91 2.75 1.89
CA ARG A 43 -4.78 2.91 3.08
C ARG A 43 -4.56 1.79 4.09
N ILE A 44 -4.61 2.15 5.38
CA ILE A 44 -4.66 1.20 6.49
C ILE A 44 -5.89 1.55 7.33
N ASN A 45 -6.62 0.51 7.73
CA ASN A 45 -7.74 0.61 8.66
C ASN A 45 -7.52 -0.38 9.80
N LEU A 46 -6.90 0.11 10.88
CA LEU A 46 -6.56 -0.66 12.07
C LEU A 46 -7.77 -0.77 13.02
N ILE A 47 -8.02 -1.96 13.53
CA ILE A 47 -9.12 -2.28 14.47
C ILE A 47 -8.50 -2.92 15.71
N ASN A 48 -7.96 -2.10 16.62
CA ASN A 48 -7.23 -2.57 17.81
C ASN A 48 -8.06 -3.53 18.68
N SER A 49 -9.36 -3.26 18.86
CA SER A 49 -10.26 -4.11 19.65
C SER A 49 -10.39 -5.54 19.11
N ARG A 50 -10.09 -5.76 17.83
CA ARG A 50 -10.12 -7.09 17.18
C ARG A 50 -8.74 -7.60 16.79
N ALA A 51 -7.68 -6.89 17.19
CA ALA A 51 -6.30 -7.20 16.82
C ALA A 51 -6.13 -7.47 15.31
N CYS A 52 -6.75 -6.64 14.47
CA CYS A 52 -6.69 -6.81 13.02
C CYS A 52 -6.61 -5.47 12.28
N ALA A 53 -6.14 -5.50 11.03
CA ALA A 53 -6.11 -4.37 10.13
C ALA A 53 -6.56 -4.78 8.73
N TYR A 54 -7.15 -3.84 8.00
CA TYR A 54 -7.32 -3.94 6.56
C TYR A 54 -6.35 -2.99 5.87
N VAL A 55 -5.51 -3.53 5.00
CA VAL A 55 -4.44 -2.78 4.34
C VAL A 55 -4.67 -2.84 2.84
N THR A 56 -4.88 -1.68 2.21
CA THR A 56 -5.03 -1.55 0.76
C THR A 56 -3.71 -1.12 0.16
N MET A 57 -3.15 -1.98 -0.70
CA MET A 57 -1.93 -1.73 -1.45
C MET A 57 -2.20 -0.85 -2.67
N SER A 58 -1.16 -0.19 -3.17
CA SER A 58 -1.24 0.62 -4.39
C SER A 58 -1.61 -0.19 -5.63
N SER A 59 -1.02 -1.39 -5.76
CA SER A 59 -1.24 -2.31 -6.88
C SER A 59 -1.66 -3.72 -6.42
N ARG A 60 -2.37 -4.42 -7.30
CA ARG A 60 -2.72 -5.84 -7.08
C ARG A 60 -1.48 -6.73 -6.97
N LYS A 61 -0.43 -6.41 -7.73
CA LYS A 61 0.84 -7.13 -7.68
C LYS A 61 1.49 -7.02 -6.30
N ALA A 62 1.57 -5.82 -5.73
CA ALA A 62 2.15 -5.63 -4.40
C ALA A 62 1.38 -6.42 -3.32
N ALA A 63 0.04 -6.43 -3.38
CA ALA A 63 -0.77 -7.23 -2.47
C ALA A 63 -0.51 -8.74 -2.60
N TYR A 64 -0.37 -9.23 -3.84
CA TYR A 64 -0.03 -10.62 -4.11
C TYR A 64 1.37 -10.97 -3.60
N ASP A 65 2.36 -10.08 -3.79
CA ASP A 65 3.73 -10.27 -3.30
C ASP A 65 3.78 -10.37 -1.76
N VAL A 66 2.99 -9.57 -1.02
CA VAL A 66 2.87 -9.72 0.44
C VAL A 66 2.37 -11.11 0.80
N LEU A 67 1.29 -11.57 0.17
CA LEU A 67 0.70 -12.87 0.49
C LEU A 67 1.62 -14.04 0.16
N GLN A 68 2.28 -14.01 -0.99
CA GLN A 68 3.12 -15.12 -1.41
C GLN A 68 4.46 -15.18 -0.69
N ARG A 69 5.06 -14.01 -0.41
CA ARG A 69 6.44 -13.95 0.09
C ARG A 69 6.52 -13.77 1.60
N LEU A 70 5.56 -13.03 2.19
CA LEU A 70 5.66 -12.60 3.58
C LEU A 70 4.67 -13.34 4.48
N ALA A 71 3.47 -13.69 4.01
CA ALA A 71 2.38 -14.15 4.89
C ALA A 71 2.69 -15.36 5.78
N ARG A 72 3.61 -16.25 5.37
CA ARG A 72 3.96 -17.45 6.16
C ARG A 72 4.72 -17.12 7.44
N ASP A 73 5.60 -16.12 7.38
CA ASP A 73 6.56 -15.81 8.44
C ASP A 73 6.53 -14.34 8.84
N LEU A 74 5.50 -13.59 8.43
CA LEU A 74 5.36 -12.18 8.73
C LEU A 74 5.26 -11.97 10.24
N GLN A 75 6.20 -11.19 10.77
CA GLN A 75 6.22 -10.81 12.17
C GLN A 75 6.14 -9.29 12.32
N ILE A 76 5.28 -8.85 13.23
CA ILE A 76 5.19 -7.47 13.67
C ILE A 76 5.43 -7.46 15.18
N GLN A 77 6.40 -6.68 15.64
CA GLN A 77 6.82 -6.63 17.05
C GLN A 77 7.07 -8.04 17.64
N ARG A 78 7.76 -8.92 16.90
CA ARG A 78 8.08 -10.32 17.25
C ARG A 78 6.88 -11.25 17.41
N LYS A 79 5.69 -10.85 16.97
CA LYS A 79 4.49 -11.68 16.94
C LYS A 79 4.16 -12.08 15.51
N ILE A 80 3.87 -13.37 15.29
CA ILE A 80 3.42 -13.87 13.98
C ILE A 80 2.03 -13.32 13.67
N VAL A 81 1.91 -12.69 12.50
CA VAL A 81 0.69 -12.08 11.99
C VAL A 81 0.14 -12.92 10.86
N LYS A 82 -1.17 -13.18 10.86
CA LYS A 82 -1.84 -13.84 9.74
C LYS A 82 -2.16 -12.80 8.67
N VAL A 83 -1.99 -13.18 7.40
CA VAL A 83 -2.35 -12.33 6.27
C VAL A 83 -3.21 -13.15 5.30
N ASP A 84 -4.37 -12.61 4.94
CA ASP A 84 -5.30 -13.22 3.99
C ASP A 84 -5.87 -12.15 3.04
N TRP A 85 -6.45 -12.57 1.91
CA TRP A 85 -7.18 -11.64 1.05
C TRP A 85 -8.39 -11.04 1.78
N ALA A 86 -8.64 -9.76 1.53
CA ALA A 86 -9.84 -9.09 2.01
C ALA A 86 -10.61 -8.47 0.87
N LYS A 87 -11.93 -8.37 1.04
CA LYS A 87 -12.77 -7.54 0.17
C LYS A 87 -12.42 -6.06 0.35
N GLY A 88 -12.39 -5.33 -0.77
CA GLY A 88 -12.32 -3.86 -0.76
C GLY A 88 -13.50 -3.24 -0.01
N THR A 89 -13.37 -1.98 0.41
CA THR A 89 -14.39 -1.30 1.23
C THR A 89 -15.76 -1.31 0.56
N GLY A 90 -15.80 -1.04 -0.76
CA GLY A 90 -17.03 -1.01 -1.55
C GLY A 90 -17.78 -2.34 -1.64
N MET A 91 -17.06 -3.46 -1.54
CA MET A 91 -17.60 -4.82 -1.68
C MET A 91 -18.14 -5.39 -0.35
N LYS A 92 -17.75 -4.81 0.80
CA LYS A 92 -18.13 -5.36 2.12
C LYS A 92 -19.61 -5.25 2.46
N ALA A 93 -20.35 -4.32 1.84
CA ALA A 93 -21.68 -3.91 2.28
C ALA A 93 -22.80 -4.23 1.27
N ASN A 94 -22.60 -5.17 0.35
CA ASN A 94 -23.57 -5.45 -0.71
C ASN A 94 -23.85 -6.95 -0.90
N GLU A 95 -24.98 -7.28 -1.50
CA GLU A 95 -25.44 -8.64 -1.86
C GLU A 95 -24.45 -9.36 -2.80
N LEU A 96 -23.61 -8.59 -3.49
CA LEU A 96 -22.53 -9.07 -4.36
C LEU A 96 -21.37 -9.71 -3.61
N ALA A 97 -21.32 -9.59 -2.27
CA ALA A 97 -20.33 -10.27 -1.44
C ALA A 97 -20.36 -11.81 -1.59
N LYS A 98 -21.45 -12.38 -2.12
CA LYS A 98 -21.58 -13.81 -2.46
C LYS A 98 -20.65 -14.26 -3.58
N TYR A 99 -20.19 -13.34 -4.43
CA TYR A 99 -19.29 -13.61 -5.56
C TYR A 99 -17.80 -13.55 -5.20
N TRP A 100 -17.49 -13.38 -3.91
CA TRP A 100 -16.11 -13.28 -3.43
C TRP A 100 -15.45 -14.66 -3.32
N ASP A 101 -14.31 -14.80 -3.99
CA ASP A 101 -13.37 -15.89 -3.85
C ASP A 101 -12.23 -15.46 -2.92
N SER A 102 -12.21 -16.01 -1.70
CA SER A 102 -11.20 -15.68 -0.69
C SER A 102 -9.82 -16.27 -0.97
N GLU A 103 -9.72 -17.37 -1.71
CA GLU A 103 -8.44 -17.99 -2.03
C GLU A 103 -7.70 -17.17 -3.07
N ARG A 104 -8.42 -16.76 -4.12
CA ARG A 104 -7.84 -15.96 -5.21
C ARG A 104 -7.91 -14.48 -4.92
N GLY A 105 -8.73 -14.03 -3.98
CA GLY A 105 -8.95 -12.61 -3.68
C GLY A 105 -9.63 -11.86 -4.82
N LEU A 106 -10.58 -12.50 -5.49
CA LEU A 106 -11.31 -11.98 -6.65
C LEU A 106 -12.81 -11.92 -6.34
N SER A 107 -13.50 -10.96 -6.94
CA SER A 107 -14.97 -11.01 -7.05
C SER A 107 -15.33 -11.21 -8.51
N LEU A 108 -16.07 -12.27 -8.82
CA LEU A 108 -16.49 -12.58 -10.18
C LEU A 108 -17.94 -12.15 -10.36
N ILE A 109 -18.15 -10.90 -10.80
CA ILE A 109 -19.48 -10.30 -10.82
C ILE A 109 -20.14 -10.52 -12.18
N PRO A 110 -21.33 -11.14 -12.24
CA PRO A 110 -22.09 -11.25 -13.49
C PRO A 110 -22.41 -9.87 -14.07
N TRP A 111 -22.37 -9.74 -15.39
CA TRP A 111 -22.64 -8.45 -16.05
C TRP A 111 -23.98 -7.81 -15.66
N ASN A 112 -25.01 -8.62 -15.44
CA ASN A 112 -26.36 -8.16 -15.08
C ASN A 112 -26.50 -7.73 -13.61
N GLU A 113 -25.49 -8.01 -12.79
CA GLU A 113 -25.44 -7.65 -11.36
C GLU A 113 -24.38 -6.57 -11.08
N LEU A 114 -23.78 -5.98 -12.12
CA LEU A 114 -22.83 -4.89 -11.97
C LEU A 114 -23.54 -3.64 -11.43
N PRO A 115 -23.07 -3.06 -10.31
CA PRO A 115 -23.63 -1.81 -9.81
C PRO A 115 -23.36 -0.64 -10.77
N ASP A 116 -24.19 0.40 -10.69
CA ASP A 116 -23.98 1.62 -11.45
C ASP A 116 -22.77 2.41 -10.94
N ASP A 117 -22.60 2.48 -9.62
CA ASP A 117 -21.48 3.16 -8.95
C ASP A 117 -20.25 2.24 -8.86
N MET A 118 -19.62 2.04 -10.03
CA MET A 118 -18.42 1.21 -10.19
C MET A 118 -17.22 1.71 -9.39
N GLU A 119 -17.07 3.03 -9.26
CA GLU A 119 -15.93 3.65 -8.57
C GLU A 119 -15.93 3.27 -7.09
N ARG A 120 -17.06 3.49 -6.41
CA ARG A 120 -17.19 3.13 -5.00
C ARG A 120 -17.07 1.63 -4.80
N PHE A 121 -17.65 0.85 -5.71
CA PHE A 121 -17.60 -0.60 -5.62
C PHE A 121 -16.17 -1.16 -5.75
N CYS A 122 -15.37 -0.58 -6.65
CA CYS A 122 -13.99 -0.97 -6.89
C CYS A 122 -13.00 -0.33 -5.90
N GLU A 123 -13.45 0.42 -4.88
CA GLU A 123 -12.56 1.01 -3.88
C GLU A 123 -11.71 -0.08 -3.19
N GLY A 124 -10.40 0.02 -3.36
CA GLY A 124 -9.44 -0.95 -2.85
C GLY A 124 -9.32 -2.22 -3.68
N SER A 125 -9.83 -2.22 -4.92
CA SER A 125 -9.70 -3.30 -5.90
C SER A 125 -9.17 -2.76 -7.23
N TYR A 126 -8.90 -3.66 -8.15
CA TYR A 126 -8.50 -3.41 -9.53
C TYR A 126 -9.55 -4.05 -10.44
N LEU A 127 -10.10 -3.26 -11.36
CA LEU A 127 -11.10 -3.66 -12.32
C LEU A 127 -10.43 -3.97 -13.66
N ASP A 128 -10.67 -5.17 -14.19
CA ASP A 128 -10.23 -5.53 -15.54
C ASP A 128 -11.22 -4.97 -16.59
N VAL A 129 -10.94 -3.77 -17.09
CA VAL A 129 -11.83 -3.05 -18.02
C VAL A 129 -12.09 -3.82 -19.32
N GLU A 130 -11.18 -4.66 -19.76
CA GLU A 130 -11.36 -5.45 -20.99
C GLU A 130 -12.47 -6.50 -20.86
N THR A 131 -12.77 -6.92 -19.63
CA THR A 131 -13.82 -7.91 -19.34
C THR A 131 -15.20 -7.28 -19.13
N LEU A 132 -15.29 -5.95 -19.13
CA LEU A 132 -16.56 -5.24 -19.01
C LEU A 132 -17.45 -5.43 -20.26
N PRO A 133 -18.77 -5.20 -20.11
CA PRO A 133 -19.67 -5.01 -21.26
C PRO A 133 -19.12 -3.97 -22.24
N PRO A 134 -19.29 -4.16 -23.57
CA PRO A 134 -18.75 -3.25 -24.58
C PRO A 134 -19.10 -1.78 -24.35
N GLU A 135 -20.30 -1.52 -23.84
CA GLU A 135 -20.80 -0.17 -23.52
C GLU A 135 -20.03 0.52 -22.39
N LYS A 136 -19.50 -0.25 -21.43
CA LYS A 136 -18.80 0.27 -20.24
C LYS A 136 -17.27 0.25 -20.38
N ARG A 137 -16.71 -0.55 -21.30
CA ARG A 137 -15.25 -0.74 -21.46
C ARG A 137 -14.47 0.56 -21.64
N ASN A 138 -14.96 1.47 -22.48
CA ASN A 138 -14.29 2.75 -22.75
C ASN A 138 -14.73 3.89 -21.82
N LEU A 139 -15.70 3.62 -20.95
CA LEU A 139 -16.26 4.61 -20.04
C LEU A 139 -15.63 4.54 -18.66
N LEU A 140 -14.94 3.47 -18.31
CA LEU A 140 -14.41 3.23 -16.97
C LEU A 140 -12.89 3.01 -16.99
N THR A 141 -12.20 3.49 -15.96
CA THR A 141 -10.80 3.19 -15.69
C THR A 141 -10.66 1.91 -14.86
N ASP A 142 -9.42 1.46 -14.62
CA ASP A 142 -9.13 0.30 -13.76
C ASP A 142 -9.51 0.51 -12.28
N THR A 143 -9.77 1.75 -11.88
CA THR A 143 -10.31 2.10 -10.56
C THR A 143 -11.85 2.10 -10.52
N GLY A 144 -12.51 1.88 -11.66
CA GLY A 144 -13.97 1.98 -11.80
C GLY A 144 -14.49 3.42 -11.94
N ALA A 145 -13.59 4.41 -12.06
CA ALA A 145 -13.98 5.81 -12.25
C ALA A 145 -14.39 6.07 -13.71
N LYS A 146 -15.34 6.98 -13.93
CA LYS A 146 -15.76 7.34 -15.28
C LYS A 146 -14.65 8.13 -16.00
N VAL A 147 -14.32 7.72 -17.22
CA VAL A 147 -13.38 8.43 -18.10
C VAL A 147 -14.06 9.74 -18.53
N SER A 148 -13.66 10.85 -17.93
CA SER A 148 -14.09 12.18 -18.37
C SER A 148 -13.40 12.52 -19.69
N THR A 149 -14.12 12.40 -20.81
CA THR A 149 -13.71 12.98 -22.09
C THR A 149 -13.78 14.52 -22.01
N SER A 150 -12.77 15.13 -21.40
CA SER A 150 -12.42 16.53 -21.70
C SER A 150 -11.53 16.53 -22.95
N PRO A 151 -11.86 17.25 -24.03
CA PRO A 151 -10.93 17.45 -25.14
C PRO A 151 -9.85 18.42 -24.67
N ASN A 152 -8.86 17.94 -23.92
CA ASN A 152 -7.69 18.74 -23.62
C ASN A 152 -6.72 18.60 -24.80
N ASN A 153 -6.69 19.64 -25.64
CA ASN A 153 -5.62 19.86 -26.62
C ASN A 153 -4.28 19.78 -25.91
N ALA A 154 -3.64 18.60 -25.94
CA ALA A 154 -2.25 18.47 -25.55
C ALA A 154 -1.40 19.11 -26.65
N ALA A 155 -1.03 20.38 -26.45
CA ALA A 155 0.09 20.95 -27.17
C ALA A 155 1.34 20.08 -26.91
N PRO A 156 2.11 19.72 -27.95
CA PRO A 156 3.25 18.82 -27.79
C PRO A 156 4.32 19.48 -26.92
N PRO A 157 4.96 18.75 -25.99
CA PRO A 157 6.18 19.21 -25.36
C PRO A 157 7.26 19.30 -26.43
N LYS A 158 7.80 20.50 -26.65
CA LYS A 158 8.97 20.68 -27.52
C LYS A 158 10.17 20.03 -26.84
N THR A 159 10.61 18.94 -27.44
CA THR A 159 11.89 18.30 -27.21
C THR A 159 12.98 19.14 -27.89
N ASP A 160 13.84 19.80 -27.13
CA ASP A 160 15.13 20.27 -27.65
C ASP A 160 16.21 19.32 -27.13
N THR A 161 16.59 18.36 -27.98
CA THR A 161 17.82 17.57 -27.86
C THR A 161 18.65 17.86 -29.09
N SER A 162 19.76 18.56 -28.91
CA SER A 162 20.88 18.51 -29.84
C SER A 162 22.19 18.86 -29.10
N SER A 163 22.93 17.83 -28.70
CA SER A 163 24.40 17.86 -28.72
C SER A 163 24.84 17.51 -30.14
N PRO A 164 25.99 18.00 -30.68
CA PRO A 164 27.28 17.39 -30.34
C PRO A 164 28.55 18.31 -30.46
N HIS A 165 29.67 17.75 -29.98
CA HIS A 165 31.09 18.03 -30.29
C HIS A 165 31.93 19.05 -29.48
N SER A 166 33.01 18.51 -28.89
CA SER A 166 34.25 19.16 -28.42
C SER A 166 35.19 19.51 -29.60
N PRO A 167 36.20 20.41 -29.43
CA PRO A 167 37.56 19.98 -29.04
C PRO A 167 38.36 20.95 -28.11
N GLN A 168 39.52 20.46 -27.65
CA GLN A 168 40.57 21.03 -26.75
C GLN A 168 41.20 22.36 -27.30
N SER A 169 42.06 23.19 -26.66
CA SER A 169 43.13 23.07 -25.64
C SER A 169 43.67 24.49 -25.25
N ASN A 170 44.54 24.56 -24.22
CA ASN A 170 45.51 25.61 -23.81
C ASN A 170 45.00 26.71 -22.84
N SER A 171 45.72 27.20 -21.82
CA SER A 171 46.97 26.87 -21.13
C SER A 171 47.13 27.86 -19.95
N MET A 172 47.68 27.39 -18.82
CA MET A 172 48.36 28.05 -17.68
C MET A 172 47.97 29.48 -17.21
N HIS A 173 47.66 29.64 -15.91
CA HIS A 173 48.46 30.51 -15.01
C HIS A 173 48.17 30.23 -13.52
N ALA A 174 49.19 30.47 -12.69
CA ALA A 174 49.38 30.00 -11.32
C ALA A 174 48.84 30.90 -10.19
N SER A 175 48.76 30.29 -9.00
CA SER A 175 48.68 30.66 -7.55
C SER A 175 49.06 32.10 -7.11
N PRO A 176 48.93 32.57 -5.81
CA PRO A 176 48.79 31.79 -4.55
C PRO A 176 47.98 32.38 -3.34
N ILE A 177 47.66 31.47 -2.39
CA ILE A 177 47.73 31.51 -0.90
C ILE A 177 47.19 32.73 -0.10
N LYS A 178 46.34 32.43 0.90
CA LYS A 178 46.43 32.79 2.36
C LYS A 178 45.19 32.21 3.08
N SER A 179 45.30 31.09 3.78
CA SER A 179 45.52 30.97 5.24
C SER A 179 44.69 31.93 6.07
N LEU A 180 43.81 31.41 6.94
CA LEU A 180 43.64 31.80 8.34
C LEU A 180 42.58 30.91 9.02
N VAL A 181 43.07 29.98 9.83
CA VAL A 181 42.37 29.40 10.98
C VAL A 181 42.14 30.48 12.04
N PRO A 182 41.08 30.35 12.87
CA PRO A 182 41.31 30.47 14.30
C PRO A 182 40.76 29.28 15.10
N ASP A 183 41.63 28.88 16.02
CA ASP A 183 41.46 27.95 17.13
C ASP A 183 40.35 28.39 18.10
N SER A 184 39.60 27.44 18.66
CA SER A 184 38.84 27.67 19.90
C SER A 184 38.79 26.40 20.74
N PRO A 185 39.16 26.47 22.03
CA PRO A 185 39.42 25.30 22.85
C PRO A 185 38.18 24.73 23.54
N ALA A 186 38.36 23.48 23.98
CA ALA A 186 37.41 22.54 24.55
C ALA A 186 36.70 22.98 25.84
N VAL A 187 35.46 22.51 26.01
CA VAL A 187 34.91 22.13 27.33
C VAL A 187 34.12 20.83 27.20
N ILE A 188 34.64 19.81 27.86
CA ILE A 188 34.01 18.50 28.12
C ILE A 188 33.01 18.71 29.28
N GLN A 189 31.76 18.27 29.13
CA GLN A 189 30.89 18.01 30.28
C GLN A 189 30.28 16.61 30.19
N PRO A 190 30.51 15.73 31.18
CA PRO A 190 29.79 14.48 31.32
C PRO A 190 28.53 14.72 32.16
N VAL A 191 27.36 14.69 31.52
CA VAL A 191 26.09 14.63 32.26
C VAL A 191 25.78 13.18 32.61
N HIS A 192 25.94 12.90 33.90
CA HIS A 192 25.55 11.68 34.59
C HIS A 192 24.12 11.26 34.23
N HIS A 193 23.96 10.09 33.62
CA HIS A 193 22.67 9.42 33.52
C HIS A 193 22.34 8.81 34.88
N ALA A 194 21.29 9.31 35.53
CA ALA A 194 20.73 8.70 36.72
C ALA A 194 20.13 7.32 36.38
N PRO A 195 20.29 6.30 37.23
CA PRO A 195 19.65 5.00 37.04
C PRO A 195 18.12 5.09 37.26
N PRO A 196 17.33 4.24 36.59
CA PRO A 196 15.87 4.25 36.67
C PRO A 196 15.40 3.80 38.06
N GLN A 197 14.46 4.55 38.65
CA GLN A 197 13.75 4.13 39.86
C GLN A 197 12.92 2.87 39.58
N ALA A 198 13.17 1.82 40.36
CA ALA A 198 12.39 0.60 40.35
C ALA A 198 11.00 0.85 40.95
N VAL A 199 9.95 0.55 40.19
CA VAL A 199 8.58 0.53 40.70
C VAL A 199 8.38 -0.79 41.47
N PRO A 200 7.93 -0.77 42.74
CA PRO A 200 7.67 -1.99 43.48
C PRO A 200 6.44 -2.73 42.91
N PRO A 201 6.42 -4.07 42.93
CA PRO A 201 5.28 -4.85 42.45
C PRO A 201 4.05 -4.68 43.35
N PRO A 202 2.82 -4.70 42.79
CA PRO A 202 1.60 -4.67 43.57
C PRO A 202 1.42 -5.96 44.39
N SER A 203 0.97 -5.80 45.63
CA SER A 203 0.68 -6.88 46.58
C SER A 203 -0.38 -7.85 46.06
N PRO A 204 -0.30 -9.16 46.39
CA PRO A 204 -1.33 -10.12 46.05
C PRO A 204 -2.62 -9.88 46.86
N PHE A 205 -3.77 -9.92 46.18
CA PHE A 205 -5.09 -9.86 46.79
C PHE A 205 -5.40 -11.16 47.56
N PRO A 206 -6.15 -11.08 48.69
CA PRO A 206 -6.54 -12.26 49.46
C PRO A 206 -7.60 -13.12 48.71
N PRO A 207 -7.68 -14.43 49.02
CA PRO A 207 -8.64 -15.31 48.40
C PRO A 207 -10.07 -14.98 48.85
N PHE A 208 -11.01 -15.04 47.90
CA PHE A 208 -12.45 -14.96 48.17
C PHE A 208 -12.90 -16.20 48.97
N MET A 209 -13.72 -15.95 49.99
CA MET A 209 -14.51 -16.95 50.69
C MET A 209 -15.89 -17.04 50.04
#